data_AF-A0A6J7HY51-F1
#
_entry.id   AF-A0A6J7HY51-F1
#
_cell.length_a   1.000
_cell.length_b   1.000
_cell.length_c   1.000
_cell.angle_alpha   90.00
_cell.angle_beta   90.00
_cell.angle_gamma   90.00
#
_symmetry.space_group_name_H-M   'P 1'
#
loop_
_entity.id
_entity.type
_entity.pdbx_description
1 polymer ?
#
loop_
_entity_poly.entity_id
_entity_poly.type
_entity_poly.pdbx_seq_one_letter_code
_entity_poly.pdbx_strand_id
1 'polypeptide(L)'
;MAIGRPSPEVRVRARQELRGKETTAVVVELQNTGPRALLRVPVALRLVAGGEERYANDQDGGDELLLRVPVLPPRSRVTWVNGNVPVAEEGARLDVVLGAPTRRSRRPAAPLRITGLERSAEDTGEDGVAVVGVVHNDLRREQTEVPVYVTVRDRGRIVAAGATRVPEIAARRSAPFEAVVVGDARRGRLAAQALPTTLPKTPRSR
;
A
#
# COMPACT_ATOMS: atom_id res chain seq x y z
N MET A 1 5.69 2.14 -17.34
CA MET A 1 4.36 1.52 -17.55
C MET A 1 3.31 2.61 -17.84
N ALA A 2 2.72 2.66 -19.03
CA ALA A 2 1.65 3.65 -19.27
C ALA A 2 0.43 3.34 -18.37
N ILE A 3 0.09 4.25 -17.47
CA ILE A 3 -1.16 4.13 -16.69
C ILE A 3 -2.30 4.09 -17.71
N GLY A 4 -3.03 2.98 -17.76
CA GLY A 4 -4.21 2.88 -18.61
C GLY A 4 -5.23 3.97 -18.27
N ARG A 5 -6.26 4.12 -19.12
CA ARG A 5 -7.35 5.10 -18.92
C ARG A 5 -7.79 5.16 -17.45
N PRO A 6 -7.96 6.36 -16.83
CA PRO A 6 -8.43 6.47 -15.46
C PRO A 6 -9.74 5.72 -15.23
N SER A 7 -9.88 5.08 -14.07
CA SER A 7 -11.14 4.44 -13.68
C SER A 7 -12.06 5.47 -13.00
N PRO A 8 -13.31 5.68 -13.46
CA PRO A 8 -14.25 6.56 -12.75
C PRO A 8 -14.69 5.99 -11.38
N GLU A 9 -14.45 4.70 -11.14
CA GLU A 9 -14.80 4.01 -9.90
C GLU A 9 -13.72 4.14 -8.81
N VAL A 10 -12.53 4.66 -9.15
CA VAL A 10 -11.42 4.80 -8.21
C VAL A 10 -11.16 6.27 -7.93
N ARG A 11 -11.15 6.65 -6.65
CA ARG A 11 -10.85 8.02 -6.23
C ARG A 11 -9.71 8.05 -5.23
N VAL A 12 -8.81 9.00 -5.39
CA VAL A 12 -7.90 9.42 -4.31
C VAL A 12 -8.72 10.26 -3.34
N ARG A 13 -8.76 9.87 -2.07
CA ARG A 13 -9.49 10.58 -1.01
C ARG A 13 -8.59 11.45 -0.15
N ALA A 14 -7.39 10.95 0.10
CA ALA A 14 -6.36 11.68 0.80
C ALA A 14 -5.01 11.27 0.22
N ARG A 15 -4.08 12.22 0.28
CA ARG A 15 -2.66 12.01 0.01
C ARG A 15 -1.88 12.71 1.10
N GLN A 16 -0.87 12.05 1.64
CA GLN A 16 0.03 12.64 2.61
C GLN A 16 1.46 12.23 2.33
N GLU A 17 2.37 13.18 2.50
CA GLU A 17 3.81 12.99 2.40
C GLU A 17 4.38 13.04 3.82
N LEU A 18 5.16 12.03 4.18
CA LEU A 18 5.76 11.86 5.50
C LEU A 18 7.27 11.88 5.31
N ARG A 19 7.90 12.98 5.70
CA ARG A 19 9.34 13.16 5.53
C ARG A 19 10.09 12.37 6.60
N GLY A 20 11.00 11.52 6.16
CA GLY A 20 12.06 10.94 6.96
C GLY A 20 13.38 11.70 6.76
N LYS A 21 14.47 11.13 7.29
CA LYS A 21 15.82 11.68 7.09
C LYS A 21 16.33 11.44 5.67
N GLU A 22 16.12 10.22 5.15
CA GLU A 22 16.69 9.79 3.87
C GLU A 22 15.65 9.65 2.76
N THR A 23 14.40 9.35 3.14
CA THR A 23 13.30 9.14 2.20
C THR A 23 12.02 9.84 2.66
N THR A 24 11.06 9.93 1.76
CA THR A 24 9.69 10.34 2.04
C THR A 24 8.76 9.15 1.82
N ALA A 25 7.87 8.88 2.78
CA ALA A 25 6.75 8.00 2.53
C ALA A 25 5.58 8.78 1.96
N VAL A 26 5.02 8.28 0.85
CA VAL A 26 3.76 8.75 0.29
C VAL A 26 2.66 7.79 0.67
N VAL A 27 1.65 8.31 1.36
CA VAL A 27 0.45 7.59 1.75
C VAL A 27 -0.71 8.07 0.90
N VAL A 28 -1.42 7.15 0.27
CA VAL A 28 -2.58 7.44 -0.56
C VAL A 28 -3.77 6.62 -0.08
N GLU A 29 -4.84 7.31 0.31
CA GLU A 29 -6.11 6.67 0.61
C GLU A 29 -6.92 6.55 -0.68
N LEU A 30 -7.11 5.32 -1.13
CA LEU A 30 -7.84 4.98 -2.34
C LEU A 30 -9.25 4.54 -1.96
N GLN A 31 -10.26 5.00 -2.68
CA GLN A 31 -11.64 4.53 -2.53
C GLN A 31 -12.14 3.93 -3.82
N ASN A 32 -12.73 2.74 -3.72
CA ASN A 32 -13.59 2.19 -4.75
C ASN A 32 -15.03 2.64 -4.47
N THR A 33 -15.61 3.43 -5.37
CA THR A 33 -17.00 3.90 -5.27
C THR A 33 -17.99 2.92 -5.90
N GLY A 34 -17.51 1.93 -6.64
CA GLY A 34 -18.32 0.94 -7.33
C GLY A 34 -18.76 -0.24 -6.45
N PRO A 35 -19.71 -1.04 -6.95
CA PRO A 35 -20.27 -2.20 -6.23
C PRO A 35 -19.43 -3.48 -6.38
N ARG A 36 -18.39 -3.49 -7.22
CA ARG A 36 -17.53 -4.65 -7.48
C ARG A 36 -16.13 -4.41 -6.94
N ALA A 37 -15.46 -5.45 -6.47
CA ALA A 37 -14.05 -5.37 -6.15
C ALA A 37 -13.25 -5.08 -7.43
N LEU A 38 -12.28 -4.17 -7.34
CA LEU A 38 -11.39 -3.81 -8.45
C LEU A 38 -10.03 -4.47 -8.21
N LEU A 39 -9.52 -5.20 -9.20
CA LEU A 39 -8.34 -6.04 -9.05
C LEU A 39 -7.16 -5.46 -9.82
N ARG A 40 -5.98 -5.47 -9.19
CA ARG A 40 -4.71 -4.94 -9.71
C ARG A 40 -4.94 -3.54 -10.29
N VAL A 41 -5.32 -2.60 -9.42
CA VAL A 41 -5.48 -1.19 -9.79
C VAL A 41 -4.08 -0.59 -9.93
N PRO A 42 -3.64 -0.19 -11.14
CA PRO A 42 -2.33 0.40 -11.33
C PRO A 42 -2.22 1.75 -10.61
N VAL A 43 -1.07 2.01 -10.02
CA VAL A 43 -0.71 3.29 -9.40
C VAL A 43 0.57 3.75 -10.05
N ALA A 44 0.59 4.97 -10.60
CA ALA A 44 1.86 5.65 -10.81
C ALA A 44 1.99 6.84 -9.89
N LEU A 45 3.22 7.04 -9.46
CA LEU A 45 3.66 8.10 -8.60
C LEU A 45 4.89 8.72 -9.25
N ARG A 46 4.86 10.03 -9.42
CA ARG A 46 5.95 10.81 -10.00
C ARG A 46 6.28 11.98 -9.08
N LEU A 47 7.56 12.22 -8.87
CA LEU A 47 8.08 13.41 -8.21
C LEU A 47 8.76 14.27 -9.27
N VAL A 48 8.31 15.51 -9.41
CA VAL A 48 8.85 16.48 -10.37
C VAL A 48 9.40 17.67 -9.61
N ALA A 49 10.65 18.07 -9.85
CA ALA A 49 11.26 19.24 -9.23
C ALA A 49 12.05 20.03 -10.28
N GLY A 50 11.86 21.36 -10.32
CA GLY A 50 12.49 22.21 -11.35
C GLY A 50 12.05 21.89 -12.79
N GLY A 51 10.90 21.24 -12.97
CA GLY A 51 10.41 20.80 -14.29
C GLY A 51 10.94 19.43 -14.74
N GLU A 52 11.81 18.79 -13.97
CA GLU A 52 12.39 17.48 -14.27
C GLU A 52 11.79 16.38 -13.39
N GLU A 53 11.60 15.18 -13.95
CA GLU A 53 11.20 14.00 -13.19
C GLU A 53 12.38 13.51 -12.35
N ARG A 54 12.25 13.60 -11.02
CA ARG A 54 13.26 13.14 -10.05
C ARG A 54 13.03 11.71 -9.62
N TYR A 55 11.79 11.24 -9.70
CA TYR A 55 11.41 9.89 -9.33
C TYR A 55 10.15 9.45 -10.06
N ALA A 56 10.12 8.18 -10.43
CA ALA A 56 8.89 7.48 -10.81
C ALA A 56 8.90 6.07 -10.20
N ASN A 57 7.75 5.59 -9.74
CA ASN A 57 7.65 4.23 -9.21
C ASN A 57 7.63 3.16 -10.30
N ASP A 58 7.51 3.54 -11.58
CA ASP A 58 7.35 2.65 -12.74
C ASP A 58 8.57 2.54 -13.66
N GLN A 59 9.76 2.75 -13.09
CA GLN A 59 11.03 2.45 -13.75
C GLN A 59 11.21 0.94 -13.99
N ASP A 60 12.03 0.58 -14.97
CA ASP A 60 12.26 -0.81 -15.36
C ASP A 60 12.78 -1.64 -14.17
N GLY A 61 12.21 -2.84 -13.98
CA GLY A 61 12.48 -3.67 -12.81
C GLY A 61 11.72 -3.27 -11.53
N GLY A 62 10.78 -2.33 -11.63
CA GLY A 62 10.02 -1.81 -10.49
C GLY A 62 9.24 -2.86 -9.68
N ASP A 63 9.18 -2.63 -8.37
CA ASP A 63 8.49 -3.48 -7.40
C ASP A 63 6.97 -3.48 -7.62
N GLU A 64 6.38 -4.64 -7.88
CA GLU A 64 4.95 -4.82 -8.11
C GLU A 64 4.05 -4.23 -7.00
N LEU A 65 4.46 -4.23 -5.73
CA LEU A 65 3.71 -3.60 -4.63
C LEU A 65 3.62 -2.09 -4.77
N LEU A 66 4.63 -1.48 -5.38
CA LEU A 66 4.65 -0.05 -5.67
C LEU A 66 3.85 0.28 -6.93
N LEU A 67 3.69 -0.67 -7.85
CA LEU A 67 3.03 -0.43 -9.13
C LEU A 67 1.50 -0.61 -9.09
N ARG A 68 0.96 -1.32 -8.10
CA ARG A 68 -0.47 -1.63 -8.05
C ARG A 68 -1.00 -1.90 -6.66
N VAL A 69 -2.28 -1.63 -6.49
CA VAL A 69 -3.07 -2.17 -5.39
C VAL A 69 -3.70 -3.50 -5.83
N PRO A 70 -3.38 -4.63 -5.18
CA PRO A 70 -3.83 -5.96 -5.64
C PRO A 70 -5.36 -6.07 -5.62
N VAL A 71 -6.00 -5.48 -4.61
CA VAL A 71 -7.45 -5.39 -4.55
C VAL A 71 -7.95 -4.14 -3.85
N LEU A 72 -8.98 -3.54 -4.43
CA LEU A 72 -9.76 -2.47 -3.83
C LEU A 72 -11.20 -2.97 -3.61
N PRO A 73 -11.59 -3.33 -2.36
CA PRO A 73 -12.89 -3.92 -2.07
C PRO A 73 -14.05 -2.97 -2.44
N PRO A 74 -15.26 -3.49 -2.73
CA PRO A 74 -16.39 -2.66 -3.13
C PRO A 74 -16.74 -1.65 -2.03
N ARG A 75 -17.05 -0.41 -2.43
CA ARG A 75 -17.46 0.69 -1.54
C ARG A 75 -16.52 0.94 -0.35
N SER A 76 -15.26 0.52 -0.45
CA SER A 76 -14.30 0.51 0.65
C SER A 76 -13.12 1.43 0.37
N ARG A 77 -12.37 1.74 1.43
CA ARG A 77 -11.11 2.46 1.37
C ARG A 77 -9.94 1.51 1.62
N VAL A 78 -8.83 1.76 0.96
CA VAL A 78 -7.56 1.06 1.16
C VAL A 78 -6.47 2.09 1.22
N THR A 79 -5.55 1.91 2.16
CA THR A 79 -4.31 2.68 2.18
C THR A 79 -3.27 1.99 1.31
N TRP A 80 -2.65 2.74 0.42
CA TRP A 80 -1.44 2.34 -0.29
C TRP A 80 -0.29 3.24 0.17
N VAL A 81 0.89 2.66 0.36
CA VAL A 81 2.08 3.37 0.83
C VAL A 81 3.26 3.05 -0.08
N ASN A 82 4.02 4.09 -0.45
CA ASN A 82 5.35 3.96 -1.03
C ASN A 82 6.34 4.69 -0.11
N GLY A 83 7.23 3.93 0.53
CA GLY A 83 8.25 4.45 1.46
C GLY A 83 9.58 4.85 0.80
N ASN A 84 9.72 4.66 -0.51
CA ASN A 84 11.00 4.75 -1.22
C ASN A 84 11.06 5.98 -2.14
N VAL A 85 10.31 7.03 -1.82
CA VAL A 85 10.36 8.28 -2.58
C VAL A 85 11.53 9.12 -2.03
N PRO A 86 12.39 9.70 -2.89
CA PRO A 86 13.42 10.63 -2.43
C PRO A 86 12.84 11.80 -1.63
N VAL A 87 13.62 12.37 -0.73
CA VAL A 87 13.19 13.56 0.02
C VAL A 87 12.86 14.69 -0.96
N ALA A 88 11.62 15.16 -0.90
CA ALA A 88 11.14 16.22 -1.78
C ALA A 88 11.77 17.57 -1.41
N GLU A 89 12.54 18.12 -2.35
CA GLU A 89 13.05 19.49 -2.30
C GLU A 89 11.90 20.51 -2.26
N GLU A 90 12.21 21.75 -1.86
CA GLU A 90 11.21 22.82 -1.87
C GLU A 90 10.69 23.09 -3.30
N GLY A 91 9.38 23.24 -3.46
CA GLY A 91 8.75 23.41 -4.76
C GLY A 91 8.60 22.12 -5.60
N ALA A 92 9.03 20.97 -5.09
CA ALA A 92 8.77 19.69 -5.74
C ALA A 92 7.26 19.38 -5.75
N ARG A 93 6.80 18.82 -6.87
CA ARG A 93 5.43 18.39 -7.10
C ARG A 93 5.37 16.88 -7.14
N LEU A 94 4.52 16.32 -6.28
CA LEU A 94 4.18 14.92 -6.31
C LEU A 94 2.86 14.72 -7.06
N ASP A 95 2.86 13.88 -8.09
CA ASP A 95 1.68 13.47 -8.84
C ASP A 95 1.39 11.98 -8.60
N VAL A 96 0.13 11.67 -8.29
CA VAL A 96 -0.34 10.29 -8.13
C VAL A 96 -1.52 10.08 -9.05
N VAL A 97 -1.41 9.09 -9.92
CA VAL A 97 -2.44 8.78 -10.91
C VAL A 97 -2.78 7.29 -10.83
N LEU A 98 -4.08 7.01 -10.92
CA LEU A 98 -4.63 5.66 -10.80
C LEU A 98 -5.17 5.20 -12.15
N GLY A 99 -4.78 3.99 -12.56
CA GLY A 99 -5.23 3.39 -13.80
C GLY A 99 -6.54 2.63 -13.68
N ALA A 100 -7.07 2.21 -14.81
CA ALA A 100 -8.15 1.23 -14.86
C ALA A 100 -7.73 -0.11 -14.22
N PRO A 101 -8.60 -0.74 -13.42
CA PRO A 101 -8.33 -2.07 -12.91
C PRO A 101 -8.27 -3.09 -14.05
N THR A 102 -7.36 -4.06 -13.94
CA THR A 102 -7.26 -5.13 -14.94
C THR A 102 -8.49 -6.03 -14.95
N ARG A 103 -9.16 -6.22 -13.80
CA ARG A 103 -10.35 -7.07 -13.64
C ARG A 103 -11.29 -6.52 -12.57
N ARG A 104 -12.56 -6.92 -12.67
CA ARG A 104 -13.59 -6.67 -11.65
C ARG A 104 -14.12 -8.00 -11.13
N SER A 105 -14.39 -8.07 -9.83
CA SER A 105 -14.95 -9.27 -9.19
C SER A 105 -16.23 -8.92 -8.43
N ARG A 106 -17.25 -9.78 -8.55
CA ARG A 106 -18.45 -9.72 -7.71
C ARG A 106 -18.23 -10.32 -6.32
N ARG A 107 -17.18 -11.15 -6.16
CA ARG A 107 -16.84 -11.73 -4.87
C ARG A 107 -16.13 -10.68 -4.01
N PRO A 108 -16.47 -10.59 -2.71
CA PRO A 108 -15.74 -9.75 -1.79
C PRO A 108 -14.30 -10.24 -1.69
N ALA A 109 -13.39 -9.28 -1.58
CA ALA A 109 -11.97 -9.51 -1.35
C ALA A 109 -11.61 -8.78 -0.07
N ALA A 110 -11.97 -9.38 1.06
CA ALA A 110 -11.70 -8.81 2.36
C ALA A 110 -10.17 -8.76 2.61
N PRO A 111 -9.66 -7.73 3.30
CA PRO A 111 -8.29 -7.72 3.79
C PRO A 111 -7.98 -8.96 4.63
N LEU A 112 -6.72 -9.38 4.62
CA LEU A 112 -6.23 -10.40 5.53
C LEU A 112 -6.17 -9.82 6.96
N ARG A 113 -6.34 -10.68 7.96
CA ARG A 113 -6.36 -10.26 9.35
C ARG A 113 -4.93 -10.07 9.86
N ILE A 114 -4.72 -9.03 10.67
CA ILE A 114 -3.42 -8.75 11.30
C ILE A 114 -3.57 -8.77 12.82
N THR A 115 -2.59 -9.34 13.53
CA THR A 115 -2.50 -9.33 14.99
C THR A 115 -1.09 -9.05 15.46
N GLY A 116 -0.91 -8.77 16.76
CA GLY A 116 0.43 -8.61 17.38
C GLY A 116 1.20 -7.43 16.82
N LEU A 117 0.50 -6.35 16.44
CA LEU A 117 1.13 -5.18 15.83
C LEU A 117 1.84 -4.35 16.90
N GLU A 118 3.17 -4.28 16.83
CA GLU A 118 4.00 -3.56 17.79
C GLU A 118 5.25 -2.95 17.14
N ARG A 119 5.90 -2.04 17.85
CA ARG A 119 7.19 -1.49 17.42
C ARG A 119 8.28 -2.48 17.83
N SER A 120 9.23 -2.74 16.95
CA SER A 120 10.39 -3.56 17.31
C SER A 120 11.21 -2.84 18.37
N ALA A 121 11.68 -3.60 19.38
CA ALA A 121 12.55 -3.08 20.43
C ALA A 121 14.02 -2.98 19.99
N GLU A 122 14.38 -3.64 18.88
CA GLU A 122 15.76 -3.73 18.38
C GLU A 122 16.16 -2.53 17.50
N ASP A 123 15.26 -1.58 17.27
CA ASP A 123 15.51 -0.45 16.38
C ASP A 123 16.36 0.66 17.03
N THR A 124 17.53 0.92 16.45
CA THR A 124 18.53 1.91 16.87
C THR A 124 18.36 3.30 16.23
N GLY A 125 17.32 3.52 15.40
CA GLY A 125 16.80 4.86 15.08
C GLY A 125 17.51 5.65 13.97
N GLU A 126 18.33 4.99 13.14
CA GLU A 126 18.93 5.61 11.96
C GLU A 126 17.99 5.57 10.74
N ASP A 127 17.37 4.41 10.45
CA ASP A 127 16.61 4.18 9.20
C ASP A 127 15.08 4.29 9.32
N GLY A 128 14.55 4.40 10.53
CA GLY A 128 13.10 4.50 10.77
C GLY A 128 12.68 3.93 12.12
N VAL A 129 11.40 3.54 12.24
CA VAL A 129 10.94 2.65 13.31
C VAL A 129 10.43 1.36 12.66
N ALA A 130 10.98 0.21 13.03
CA ALA A 130 10.49 -1.09 12.61
C ALA A 130 9.18 -1.42 13.35
N VAL A 131 8.20 -1.88 12.59
CA VAL A 131 6.90 -2.35 13.10
C VAL A 131 6.74 -3.80 12.68
N VAL A 132 6.52 -4.65 13.67
CA VAL A 132 6.34 -6.10 13.49
C VAL A 132 4.89 -6.50 13.71
N GLY A 133 4.52 -7.65 13.16
CA GLY A 133 3.23 -8.27 13.43
C GLY A 133 3.05 -9.58 12.69
N VAL A 134 1.81 -10.11 12.73
CA VAL A 134 1.48 -11.39 12.08
C VAL A 134 0.30 -11.19 11.14
N VAL A 135 0.46 -11.56 9.88
CA VAL A 135 -0.63 -11.63 8.89
C VAL A 135 -1.23 -13.04 8.91
N HIS A 136 -2.56 -13.12 8.99
CA HIS A 136 -3.31 -14.37 8.99
C HIS A 136 -4.07 -14.51 7.67
N ASN A 137 -3.76 -15.58 6.94
CA ASN A 137 -4.51 -15.97 5.76
C ASN A 137 -5.67 -16.89 6.14
N ASP A 138 -6.79 -16.26 6.55
CA ASP A 138 -8.03 -16.98 6.84
C ASP A 138 -8.72 -17.50 5.56
N LEU A 139 -8.12 -17.36 4.37
CA LEU A 139 -8.69 -17.86 3.11
C LEU A 139 -8.32 -19.32 2.87
N ARG A 140 -9.06 -19.97 1.97
CA ARG A 140 -8.81 -21.37 1.53
C ARG A 140 -7.75 -21.48 0.43
N ARG A 141 -6.97 -20.43 0.19
CA ARG A 141 -5.97 -20.36 -0.88
C ARG A 141 -4.75 -19.66 -0.35
N GLU A 142 -3.60 -20.17 -0.75
CA GLU A 142 -2.33 -19.49 -0.57
C GLU A 142 -2.37 -18.08 -1.15
N GLN A 143 -1.70 -17.17 -0.46
CA GLN A 143 -1.45 -15.81 -0.91
C GLN A 143 0.06 -15.67 -1.10
N THR A 144 0.48 -15.03 -2.18
CA THR A 144 1.89 -14.75 -2.47
C THR A 144 2.09 -13.25 -2.65
N GLU A 145 3.27 -12.76 -2.34
CA GLU A 145 3.64 -11.35 -2.51
C GLU A 145 2.65 -10.40 -1.82
N VAL A 146 2.20 -10.75 -0.60
CA VAL A 146 1.15 -10.02 0.12
C VAL A 146 1.69 -8.66 0.58
N PRO A 147 1.17 -7.53 0.10
CA PRO A 147 1.52 -6.24 0.66
C PRO A 147 0.92 -6.09 2.04
N VAL A 148 1.73 -5.56 2.94
CA VAL A 148 1.30 -5.06 4.24
C VAL A 148 1.63 -3.58 4.31
N TYR A 149 0.60 -2.76 4.46
CA TYR A 149 0.73 -1.31 4.62
C TYR A 149 0.55 -0.96 6.09
N VAL A 150 1.55 -0.31 6.68
CA VAL A 150 1.56 0.11 8.08
C VAL A 150 1.40 1.63 8.14
N THR A 151 0.58 2.09 9.07
CA THR A 151 0.39 3.52 9.37
C THR A 151 0.44 3.74 10.88
N VAL A 152 1.00 4.87 11.27
CA VAL A 152 1.00 5.35 12.65
C VAL A 152 0.17 6.63 12.69
N ARG A 153 -0.84 6.67 13.55
CA ARG A 153 -1.69 7.85 13.72
C ARG A 153 -1.49 8.49 15.09
N ASP A 154 -1.19 9.79 15.09
CA ASP A 154 -1.25 10.62 16.29
C ASP A 154 -2.31 11.70 16.10
N ARG A 155 -3.19 11.86 17.10
CA ARG A 155 -4.30 12.84 17.11
C ARG A 155 -5.10 12.87 15.79
N GLY A 156 -5.35 11.70 15.21
CA GLY A 156 -6.13 11.54 13.98
C GLY A 156 -5.38 11.77 12.66
N ARG A 157 -4.10 12.18 12.70
CA ARG A 157 -3.26 12.38 11.51
C ARG A 157 -2.29 11.21 11.35
N ILE A 158 -1.99 10.82 10.11
CA ILE A 158 -0.90 9.86 9.87
C ILE A 158 0.41 10.62 10.06
N VAL A 159 1.30 10.09 10.90
CA VAL A 159 2.59 10.71 11.26
C VAL A 159 3.78 9.86 10.81
N ALA A 160 3.56 8.57 10.58
CA ALA A 160 4.51 7.68 9.94
C ALA A 160 3.79 6.59 9.14
N ALA A 161 4.44 6.07 8.11
CA ALA A 161 3.91 4.95 7.33
C ALA A 161 5.03 4.17 6.66
N GLY A 162 4.75 2.90 6.37
CA GLY A 162 5.67 2.01 5.67
C GLY A 162 4.90 0.93 4.93
N ALA A 163 5.63 0.20 4.10
CA ALA A 163 5.11 -0.96 3.39
C ALA A 163 6.14 -2.08 3.48
N THR A 164 5.66 -3.31 3.55
CA THR A 164 6.47 -4.51 3.42
C THR A 164 5.72 -5.56 2.62
N ARG A 165 6.41 -6.66 2.34
CA ARG A 165 5.89 -7.82 1.63
C ARG A 165 6.04 -9.07 2.47
N VAL A 166 4.97 -9.86 2.54
CA VAL A 166 5.07 -11.26 2.96
C VAL A 166 5.13 -12.14 1.71
N PRO A 167 6.26 -12.85 1.45
CA PRO A 167 6.45 -13.59 0.20
C PRO A 167 5.36 -14.64 -0.03
N GLU A 168 4.99 -15.38 1.01
CA GLU A 168 4.00 -16.44 0.92
C GLU A 168 3.29 -16.65 2.26
N ILE A 169 1.98 -16.91 2.19
CA ILE A 169 1.17 -17.37 3.31
C ILE A 169 0.24 -18.47 2.81
N ALA A 170 0.54 -19.71 3.18
CA ALA A 170 -0.31 -20.87 2.88
C ALA A 170 -1.76 -20.66 3.36
N ALA A 171 -2.70 -21.39 2.76
CA ALA A 171 -4.11 -21.34 3.15
C ALA A 171 -4.29 -21.68 4.64
N ARG A 172 -5.09 -20.90 5.37
CA ARG A 172 -5.36 -21.10 6.81
C ARG A 172 -4.09 -21.08 7.69
N ARG A 173 -3.05 -20.41 7.22
CA ARG A 173 -1.81 -20.18 7.96
C ARG A 173 -1.56 -18.70 8.18
N SER A 174 -0.52 -18.42 8.95
CA SER A 174 -0.09 -17.07 9.28
C SER A 174 1.41 -16.95 9.11
N ALA A 175 1.89 -15.75 8.86
CA ALA A 175 3.30 -15.45 8.71
C ALA A 175 3.63 -14.12 9.40
N PRO A 176 4.82 -14.01 10.03
CA PRO A 176 5.28 -12.76 10.58
C PRO A 176 5.62 -11.77 9.45
N PHE A 177 5.62 -10.49 9.78
CA PHE A 177 6.16 -9.44 8.92
C PHE A 177 6.88 -8.40 9.77
N GLU A 178 7.79 -7.69 9.11
CA GLU A 178 8.42 -6.48 9.63
C GLU A 178 8.36 -5.41 8.54
N ALA A 179 7.99 -4.19 8.92
CA ALA A 179 7.97 -3.02 8.06
C ALA A 179 8.66 -1.85 8.76
N VAL A 180 9.68 -1.30 8.11
CA VAL A 180 10.25 -0.02 8.53
C VAL A 180 9.32 1.10 8.09
N VAL A 181 8.97 2.01 9.01
CA VAL A 181 8.12 3.16 8.71
C VAL A 181 8.91 4.46 8.67
N VAL A 182 8.54 5.31 7.72
CA VAL A 182 9.12 6.65 7.51
C VAL A 182 8.22 7.70 8.17
N GLY A 183 8.83 8.63 8.91
CA GLY A 183 8.15 9.70 9.67
C GLY A 183 8.35 9.58 11.19
N ASP A 184 7.51 10.25 11.99
CA ASP A 184 7.56 10.14 13.46
C ASP A 184 6.67 8.99 13.94
N ALA A 185 7.29 7.83 14.11
CA ALA A 185 6.62 6.62 14.55
C ALA A 185 6.75 6.35 16.05
N ARG A 186 7.49 7.18 16.81
CA ARG A 186 7.81 6.91 18.24
C ARG A 186 6.58 6.89 19.13
N ARG A 187 5.53 7.59 18.73
CA ARG A 187 4.25 7.70 19.45
C ARG A 187 3.08 7.44 18.51
N GLY A 188 1.87 7.44 19.05
CA GLY A 188 0.65 7.23 18.27
C GLY A 188 0.24 5.77 18.11
N ARG A 189 -0.95 5.58 17.55
CA ARG A 189 -1.61 4.28 17.38
C ARG A 189 -1.16 3.63 16.08
N LEU A 190 -0.65 2.41 16.18
CA LEU A 190 -0.34 1.57 15.03
C LEU A 190 -1.63 1.04 14.38
N ALA A 191 -1.63 0.97 13.05
CA ALA A 191 -2.62 0.26 12.26
C ALA A 191 -1.93 -0.33 11.03
N ALA A 192 -2.35 -1.53 10.64
CA ALA A 192 -1.83 -2.18 9.45
C ALA A 192 -2.97 -2.78 8.63
N GLN A 193 -2.74 -2.93 7.33
CA GLN A 193 -3.66 -3.56 6.40
C GLN A 193 -2.87 -4.48 5.46
N ALA A 194 -3.32 -5.74 5.36
CA ALA A 194 -2.78 -6.71 4.42
C ALA A 194 -3.85 -7.03 3.36
N LEU A 195 -3.49 -6.96 2.08
CA LEU A 195 -4.45 -7.18 0.99
C LEU A 195 -4.22 -8.54 0.33
N PRO A 196 -5.27 -9.33 0.08
CA PRO A 196 -5.12 -10.58 -0.64
C PRO A 196 -4.71 -10.33 -2.09
N THR A 197 -3.82 -11.18 -2.60
CA THR A 197 -3.24 -11.12 -3.94
C THR A 197 -3.80 -12.22 -4.85
N THR A 198 -4.22 -13.34 -4.27
CA THR A 198 -4.80 -14.48 -4.98
C THR A 198 -6.29 -14.60 -4.66
N LEU A 199 -7.12 -14.22 -5.63
CA LEU A 199 -8.58 -14.21 -5.49
C LEU A 199 -9.24 -15.36 -6.26
N PRO A 200 -10.47 -15.77 -5.88
CA PRO A 200 -11.18 -16.82 -6.60
C PRO A 200 -11.42 -16.41 -8.06
N LYS A 201 -11.17 -17.33 -9.00
CA LYS A 201 -11.60 -17.14 -10.39
C LYS A 201 -13.12 -16.92 -10.41
N THR A 202 -13.56 -15.82 -11.03
CA THR A 202 -14.99 -15.66 -11.35
C THR A 202 -15.30 -16.64 -12.49
N PRO A 203 -16.34 -17.49 -12.40
CA PRO A 203 -16.76 -18.29 -13.54
C PRO A 203 -17.07 -17.34 -14.71
N ARG A 204 -16.55 -17.64 -15.90
CA ARG A 204 -17.05 -16.97 -17.12
C ARG A 204 -18.52 -17.37 -17.25
N SER A 205 -19.45 -16.42 -17.17
CA SER A 205 -20.81 -16.64 -17.64
C SER A 205 -20.71 -16.98 -19.12
N ARG A 206 -21.19 -18.17 -19.51
CA ARG A 206 -21.54 -18.46 -20.90
C ARG A 206 -22.76 -17.65 -21.28
#